data_AF-A0A938LXV1-F1
#
_entry.id   AF-A0A938LXV1-F1
#
_cell.length_a   1.000
_cell.length_b   1.000
_cell.length_c   1.000
_cell.angle_alpha   90.00
_cell.angle_beta   90.00
_cell.angle_gamma   90.00
#
_symmetry.space_group_name_H-M   'P 1'
#
loop_
_entity.id
_entity.type
_entity.pdbx_description
1 polymer ?
#
loop_
_entity_poly.entity_id
_entity_poly.type
_entity_poly.pdbx_seq_one_letter_code
_entity_poly.pdbx_strand_id
1 'polypeptide(L)'
;MQFAPSVYEHAARVIGHSPGDVSRNVDLLARGHVEAYRLYQHRPIVVGIDIYNLEAEAYGAVVSQASGNGIPAIHEHPFSTARQLIDLEPFDPESAGRVPMAIEAARRVAVACPDADVRVPLSGSFSLATNLMGFENILCEIQTAPEMVTQALMSLVRGQVRFCRE
;
A
#
# COMPACT_ATOMS: atom_id res chain seq x y z
N MET A 1 6.98 -27.27 1.52
CA MET A 1 6.82 -25.80 1.49
C MET A 1 6.05 -25.46 0.22
N GLN A 2 4.87 -24.87 0.33
CA GLN A 2 4.08 -24.44 -0.83
C GLN A 2 4.61 -23.06 -1.27
N PHE A 3 5.10 -22.96 -2.50
CA PHE A 3 5.53 -21.68 -3.08
C PHE A 3 4.31 -20.80 -3.37
N ALA A 4 4.32 -19.55 -2.91
CA ALA A 4 3.18 -18.63 -2.95
C ALA A 4 3.65 -17.23 -3.36
N PRO A 5 3.93 -16.99 -4.65
CA PRO A 5 4.40 -15.69 -5.12
C PRO A 5 3.25 -14.67 -5.11
N SER A 6 3.54 -13.46 -4.62
CA SER A 6 2.66 -12.29 -4.80
C SER A 6 3.12 -11.52 -6.03
N VAL A 7 2.21 -11.27 -6.97
CA VAL A 7 2.49 -10.51 -8.19
C VAL A 7 1.97 -9.09 -8.02
N TYR A 8 2.86 -8.13 -7.72
CA TYR A 8 2.50 -6.72 -7.55
C TYR A 8 2.66 -5.92 -8.86
N GLU A 9 3.73 -5.15 -9.02
CA GLU A 9 3.98 -4.24 -10.15
C GLU A 9 3.94 -4.96 -11.51
N HIS A 10 4.38 -6.22 -11.54
CA HIS A 10 4.41 -7.01 -12.76
C HIS A 10 3.01 -7.28 -13.33
N ALA A 11 1.94 -7.16 -12.53
CA ALA A 11 0.56 -7.20 -13.03
C ALA A 11 0.28 -6.10 -14.08
N ALA A 12 0.93 -4.93 -13.96
CA ALA A 12 0.83 -3.88 -14.97
C ALA A 12 1.49 -4.28 -16.30
N ARG A 13 2.66 -4.95 -16.21
CA ARG A 13 3.40 -5.42 -17.38
C ARG A 13 2.62 -6.46 -18.18
N VAL A 14 1.86 -7.32 -17.50
CA VAL A 14 1.00 -8.35 -18.12
C VAL A 14 -0.02 -7.73 -19.08
N ILE A 15 -0.56 -6.56 -18.74
CA ILE A 15 -1.55 -5.84 -19.56
C ILE A 15 -0.96 -4.73 -20.42
N GLY A 16 0.37 -4.62 -20.49
CA GLY A 16 1.07 -3.65 -21.34
C GLY A 16 1.00 -2.19 -20.87
N HIS A 17 0.81 -1.95 -19.57
CA HIS A 17 0.79 -0.60 -18.97
C HIS A 17 1.93 -0.41 -17.96
N SER A 18 2.23 0.85 -17.61
CA SER A 18 3.19 1.17 -16.55
C SER A 18 2.59 0.92 -15.16
N PRO A 19 3.41 0.64 -14.12
CA PRO A 19 2.92 0.57 -12.75
C PRO A 19 2.17 1.85 -12.32
N GLY A 20 2.66 3.01 -12.77
CA GLY A 20 2.08 4.32 -12.47
C GLY A 20 0.67 4.53 -13.01
N ASP A 21 0.38 4.04 -14.22
CA ASP A 21 -0.96 4.10 -14.82
C ASP A 21 -1.92 3.16 -14.10
N VAL A 22 -1.47 1.93 -13.84
CA VAL A 22 -2.31 0.87 -13.30
C VAL A 22 -2.66 1.13 -11.84
N SER A 23 -1.73 1.67 -11.04
CA SER A 23 -2.00 1.96 -9.62
C SER A 23 -2.94 3.14 -9.37
N ARG A 24 -3.43 3.81 -10.42
CA ARG A 24 -4.37 4.96 -10.35
C ARG A 24 -5.68 4.74 -11.10
N ASN A 25 -5.91 3.53 -11.60
CA ASN A 25 -7.12 3.21 -12.33
C ASN A 25 -7.65 1.83 -11.88
N VAL A 26 -8.85 1.84 -11.30
CA VAL A 26 -9.51 0.64 -10.76
C VAL A 26 -9.71 -0.46 -11.80
N ASP A 27 -10.05 -0.09 -13.05
CA ASP A 27 -10.28 -1.04 -14.13
C ASP A 27 -8.97 -1.70 -14.55
N LEU A 28 -7.90 -0.91 -14.68
CA LEU A 28 -6.57 -1.42 -15.02
C LEU A 28 -6.00 -2.29 -13.90
N LEU A 29 -6.16 -1.88 -12.64
CA LEU A 29 -5.65 -2.63 -11.49
C LEU A 29 -6.33 -4.00 -11.40
N ALA A 30 -7.67 -4.04 -11.47
CA ALA A 30 -8.42 -5.29 -11.46
C ALA A 30 -8.05 -6.17 -12.67
N ARG A 31 -8.02 -5.60 -13.89
CA ARG A 31 -7.65 -6.33 -15.11
C ARG A 31 -6.24 -6.91 -15.01
N GLY A 32 -5.27 -6.14 -14.53
CA GLY A 32 -3.88 -6.57 -14.37
C GLY A 32 -3.76 -7.81 -13.49
N HIS A 33 -4.42 -7.81 -12.34
CA HIS A 33 -4.42 -8.93 -11.39
C HIS A 33 -5.18 -10.16 -11.92
N VAL A 34 -6.31 -9.97 -12.60
CA VAL A 34 -7.05 -11.07 -13.25
C VAL A 34 -6.20 -11.73 -14.34
N GLU A 35 -5.55 -10.95 -15.21
CA GLU A 35 -4.70 -11.51 -16.27
C GLU A 35 -3.42 -12.15 -15.72
N ALA A 36 -2.81 -11.57 -14.68
CA ALA A 36 -1.69 -12.19 -13.99
C ALA A 36 -2.09 -13.53 -13.33
N TYR A 37 -3.30 -13.62 -12.76
CA TYR A 37 -3.82 -14.88 -12.23
C TYR A 37 -4.05 -15.89 -13.34
N ARG A 38 -4.68 -15.51 -14.45
CA ARG A 38 -4.87 -16.39 -15.62
C ARG A 38 -3.56 -16.96 -16.13
N LEU A 39 -2.54 -16.12 -16.25
CA LEU A 39 -1.24 -16.52 -16.79
C LEU A 39 -0.42 -17.38 -15.84
N TYR A 40 -0.38 -17.03 -14.55
CA TYR A 40 0.55 -17.64 -13.59
C TYR A 40 -0.10 -18.65 -12.65
N GLN A 41 -1.43 -18.64 -12.50
CA GLN A 41 -2.17 -19.42 -11.52
C GLN A 41 -1.59 -19.28 -10.10
N HIS A 42 -1.10 -18.07 -9.78
CA HIS A 42 -0.45 -17.76 -8.51
C HIS A 42 -1.46 -17.70 -7.37
N ARG A 43 -1.00 -17.95 -6.14
CA ARG A 43 -1.83 -17.88 -4.93
C ARG A 43 -1.01 -17.37 -3.74
N PRO A 44 -1.54 -16.42 -2.96
CA PRO A 44 -2.78 -15.66 -3.18
C PRO A 44 -2.65 -14.62 -4.30
N ILE A 45 -3.78 -14.08 -4.78
CA ILE A 45 -3.80 -12.85 -5.58
C ILE A 45 -3.77 -11.68 -4.60
N VAL A 46 -2.65 -10.96 -4.53
CA VAL A 46 -2.53 -9.77 -3.68
C VAL A 46 -2.71 -8.53 -4.54
N VAL A 47 -3.89 -7.92 -4.44
CA VAL A 47 -4.32 -6.83 -5.33
C VAL A 47 -3.69 -5.52 -4.88
N GLY A 48 -2.60 -5.15 -5.54
CA GLY A 48 -1.94 -3.87 -5.37
C GLY A 48 -0.77 -3.67 -6.31
N ILE A 49 -0.38 -2.42 -6.47
CA ILE A 49 0.86 -1.93 -7.08
C ILE A 49 1.29 -0.76 -6.20
N ASP A 50 2.59 -0.54 -6.01
CA ASP A 50 3.10 0.56 -5.16
C ASP A 50 2.61 0.50 -3.71
N ILE A 51 2.42 -0.73 -3.21
CA ILE A 51 1.60 -1.07 -2.03
C ILE A 51 1.97 -0.33 -0.74
N TYR A 52 3.22 0.14 -0.59
CA TYR A 52 3.66 0.86 0.60
C TYR A 52 3.22 2.34 0.63
N ASN A 53 2.74 2.87 -0.50
CA ASN A 53 2.36 4.27 -0.61
C ASN A 53 0.90 4.53 -0.23
N LEU A 54 0.05 3.51 -0.24
CA LEU A 54 -1.42 3.65 -0.17
C LEU A 54 -1.86 4.31 1.14
N GLU A 55 -1.41 3.78 2.27
CA GLU A 55 -1.79 4.32 3.58
C GLU A 55 -1.04 5.62 3.89
N ALA A 56 0.18 5.80 3.37
CA ALA A 56 0.90 7.06 3.53
C ALA A 56 0.21 8.20 2.77
N GLU A 57 -0.30 7.94 1.56
CA GLU A 57 -1.13 8.86 0.78
C GLU A 57 -2.43 9.20 1.50
N ALA A 58 -3.04 8.23 2.18
CA ALA A 58 -4.22 8.46 3.03
C ALA A 58 -3.95 9.43 4.20
N TYR A 59 -2.70 9.55 4.65
CA TYR A 59 -2.24 10.54 5.63
C TYR A 59 -1.67 11.83 5.01
N GLY A 60 -1.80 12.01 3.70
CA GLY A 60 -1.40 13.23 2.99
C GLY A 60 -0.01 13.21 2.36
N ALA A 61 0.69 12.08 2.33
CA ALA A 61 1.95 11.98 1.57
C ALA A 61 1.69 12.08 0.05
N VAL A 62 2.59 12.73 -0.67
CA VAL A 62 2.49 12.90 -2.12
C VAL A 62 3.26 11.78 -2.83
N VAL A 63 2.55 10.97 -3.61
CA VAL A 63 3.15 9.88 -4.39
C VAL A 63 3.53 10.38 -5.78
N SER A 64 4.83 10.49 -6.03
CA SER A 64 5.36 10.91 -7.32
C SER A 64 5.31 9.77 -8.34
N GLN A 65 5.03 10.12 -9.60
CA GLN A 65 5.13 9.19 -10.71
C GLN A 65 6.58 8.95 -11.09
N ALA A 66 6.92 7.70 -11.36
CA ALA A 66 8.21 7.35 -11.92
C ALA A 66 8.13 7.30 -13.46
N SER A 67 9.26 7.43 -14.15
CA SER A 67 9.32 7.31 -15.60
C SER A 67 9.37 5.84 -16.05
N GLY A 68 8.75 5.56 -17.19
CA GLY A 68 8.76 4.22 -17.80
C GLY A 68 8.14 3.14 -16.90
N ASN A 69 8.94 2.13 -16.54
CA ASN A 69 8.52 1.02 -15.67
C ASN A 69 8.90 1.24 -14.20
N GLY A 70 9.29 2.45 -13.81
CA GLY A 70 9.56 2.77 -12.42
C GLY A 70 8.30 2.64 -11.56
N ILE A 71 8.52 2.40 -10.27
CA ILE A 71 7.46 2.29 -9.26
C ILE A 71 7.20 3.69 -8.70
N PRO A 72 5.93 4.15 -8.62
CA PRO A 72 5.61 5.37 -7.89
C PRO A 72 6.16 5.35 -6.47
N ALA A 73 6.61 6.50 -5.98
CA ALA A 73 7.29 6.58 -4.68
C ALA A 73 7.04 7.93 -4.01
N ILE A 74 7.18 7.94 -2.68
CA ILE A 74 7.19 9.15 -1.87
C ILE A 74 8.64 9.62 -1.75
N HIS A 75 8.89 10.88 -2.11
CA HIS A 75 10.22 11.50 -2.03
C HIS A 75 10.28 12.63 -0.99
N GLU A 76 9.13 13.21 -0.66
CA GLU A 76 8.99 14.25 0.35
C GLU A 76 8.08 13.73 1.46
N HIS A 77 8.58 13.79 2.69
CA HIS A 77 7.92 13.24 3.85
C HIS A 77 7.10 14.34 4.56
N PRO A 78 5.79 14.15 4.78
CA PRO A 78 4.93 15.18 5.39
C PRO A 78 5.27 15.48 6.86
N PHE A 79 6.02 14.61 7.53
CA PHE A 79 6.41 14.75 8.92
C PHE A 79 7.93 14.63 9.07
N SER A 80 8.46 15.10 10.19
CA SER A 80 9.89 15.02 10.50
C SER A 80 10.18 14.36 11.84
N THR A 81 9.16 14.08 12.66
CA THR A 81 9.31 13.53 14.01
C THR A 81 8.24 12.48 14.34
N ALA A 82 8.55 11.50 15.19
CA ALA A 82 7.58 10.49 15.63
C ALA A 82 6.44 11.12 16.45
N ARG A 83 6.71 12.23 17.16
CA ARG A 83 5.69 12.96 17.92
C ARG A 83 4.51 13.38 17.05
N GLN A 84 4.78 13.86 15.83
CA GLN A 84 3.73 14.27 14.90
C GLN A 84 2.83 13.10 14.47
N LEU A 85 3.35 11.87 14.47
CA LEU A 85 2.60 10.67 14.09
C LEU A 85 1.68 10.16 15.22
N ILE A 86 1.99 10.48 16.48
CA ILE A 86 1.17 10.06 17.64
C ILE A 86 -0.21 10.72 17.59
N ASP A 87 -0.26 11.99 17.17
CA ASP A 87 -1.46 12.82 17.18
C ASP A 87 -2.26 12.72 15.87
N LEU A 88 -1.87 11.83 14.95
CA LEU A 88 -2.64 11.58 13.72
C LEU A 88 -3.94 10.85 14.04
N GLU A 89 -5.04 11.42 13.54
CA GLU A 89 -6.32 10.73 13.49
C GLU A 89 -6.25 9.57 12.50
N PRO A 90 -6.78 8.38 12.84
CA PRO A 90 -6.83 7.27 11.91
C PRO A 90 -7.56 7.65 10.61
N PHE A 91 -6.95 7.37 9.46
CA PHE A 91 -7.62 7.59 8.18
C PHE A 91 -8.91 6.76 8.06
N ASP A 92 -9.83 7.24 7.24
CA ASP A 92 -11.07 6.55 6.89
C ASP A 92 -10.87 5.71 5.61
N PRO A 93 -10.88 4.36 5.67
CA PRO A 93 -10.66 3.51 4.52
C PRO A 93 -11.69 3.69 3.38
N GLU A 94 -12.88 4.22 3.67
CA GLU A 94 -13.94 4.42 2.67
C GLU A 94 -13.73 5.69 1.83
N SER A 95 -12.89 6.62 2.29
CA SER A 95 -12.73 7.93 1.64
C SER A 95 -11.29 8.40 1.46
N ALA A 96 -10.31 7.82 2.16
CA ALA A 96 -8.95 8.35 2.20
C ALA A 96 -8.08 7.89 1.01
N GLY A 97 -7.55 8.88 0.26
CA GLY A 97 -6.59 8.65 -0.83
C GLY A 97 -7.10 7.62 -1.85
N ARG A 98 -6.22 6.69 -2.26
CA ARG A 98 -6.59 5.58 -3.15
C ARG A 98 -7.09 4.32 -2.42
N VAL A 99 -7.24 4.32 -1.09
CA VAL A 99 -7.67 3.13 -0.34
C VAL A 99 -9.00 2.55 -0.86
N PRO A 100 -10.05 3.36 -1.11
CA PRO A 100 -11.33 2.84 -1.61
C PRO A 100 -11.20 2.21 -3.00
N MET A 101 -10.33 2.77 -3.85
CA MET A 101 -10.04 2.25 -5.19
C MET A 101 -9.38 0.87 -5.12
N ALA A 102 -8.44 0.68 -4.19
CA ALA A 102 -7.77 -0.60 -3.99
C ALA A 102 -8.74 -1.68 -3.49
N ILE A 103 -9.62 -1.34 -2.53
CA ILE A 103 -10.67 -2.24 -2.04
C ILE A 103 -11.62 -2.63 -3.17
N GLU A 104 -12.09 -1.66 -3.96
CA GLU A 104 -12.98 -1.91 -5.10
C GLU A 104 -12.31 -2.80 -6.17
N ALA A 105 -11.04 -2.54 -6.50
CA ALA A 105 -10.30 -3.40 -7.43
C ALA A 105 -10.22 -4.85 -6.91
N ALA A 106 -9.97 -5.04 -5.62
CA ALA A 106 -9.93 -6.37 -5.02
C ALA A 106 -11.29 -7.07 -5.06
N ARG A 107 -12.39 -6.35 -4.79
CA ARG A 107 -13.76 -6.88 -4.93
C ARG A 107 -14.04 -7.34 -6.36
N ARG A 108 -13.65 -6.56 -7.37
CA ARG A 108 -13.79 -6.95 -8.79
C ARG A 108 -12.97 -8.18 -9.16
N VAL A 109 -11.74 -8.29 -8.64
CA VAL A 109 -10.89 -9.48 -8.83
C VAL A 109 -11.55 -10.71 -8.20
N ALA A 110 -12.09 -10.60 -6.98
CA ALA A 110 -12.78 -11.70 -6.30
C ALA A 110 -14.03 -12.17 -7.07
N VAL A 111 -14.81 -11.24 -7.64
CA VAL A 111 -15.96 -11.58 -8.50
C VAL A 111 -15.50 -12.27 -9.80
N ALA A 112 -14.42 -11.80 -10.40
CA ALA A 112 -13.89 -12.37 -11.64
C ALA A 112 -13.16 -13.71 -11.45
N CYS A 113 -12.70 -14.00 -10.23
CA CYS A 113 -11.92 -15.18 -9.87
C CYS A 113 -12.48 -15.82 -8.58
N PRO A 114 -13.68 -16.42 -8.61
CA PRO A 114 -14.41 -16.84 -7.41
C PRO A 114 -13.70 -17.92 -6.58
N ASP A 115 -12.83 -18.73 -7.20
CA ASP A 115 -12.07 -19.78 -6.52
C ASP A 115 -10.71 -19.31 -5.98
N ALA A 116 -10.34 -18.03 -6.21
CA ALA A 116 -9.05 -17.48 -5.82
C ALA A 116 -9.06 -16.91 -4.39
N ASP A 117 -7.93 -17.07 -3.69
CA ASP A 117 -7.64 -16.38 -2.44
C ASP A 117 -7.17 -14.96 -2.77
N VAL A 118 -8.09 -13.99 -2.71
CA VAL A 118 -7.85 -12.57 -3.02
C VAL A 118 -7.60 -11.79 -1.74
N ARG A 119 -6.52 -11.00 -1.73
CA ARG A 119 -6.09 -10.21 -0.57
C ARG A 119 -5.76 -8.78 -0.97
N VAL A 120 -6.00 -7.85 -0.06
CA VAL A 120 -5.50 -6.47 -0.15
C VAL A 120 -4.25 -6.36 0.72
N PRO A 121 -3.13 -5.79 0.21
CA PRO A 121 -1.92 -5.62 1.00
C PRO A 121 -2.13 -4.56 2.08
N LEU A 122 -1.48 -4.76 3.22
CA LEU A 122 -1.49 -3.85 4.36
C LEU A 122 -0.04 -3.51 4.72
N SER A 123 0.28 -2.23 4.79
CA SER A 123 1.58 -1.75 5.22
C SER A 123 1.77 -1.95 6.73
N GLY A 124 2.92 -2.51 7.11
CA GLY A 124 3.35 -2.49 8.51
C GLY A 124 3.56 -1.05 9.00
N SER A 125 3.27 -0.79 10.28
CA SER A 125 3.38 0.56 10.86
C SER A 125 4.78 1.17 10.74
N PHE A 126 5.83 0.34 10.75
CA PHE A 126 7.20 0.81 10.54
C PHE A 126 7.44 1.34 9.13
N SER A 127 6.99 0.61 8.10
CA SER A 127 7.08 1.03 6.70
C SER A 127 6.22 2.27 6.45
N LEU A 128 5.03 2.33 7.04
CA LEU A 128 4.17 3.50 6.99
C LEU A 128 4.84 4.72 7.63
N ALA A 129 5.37 4.58 8.86
CA ALA A 129 6.10 5.65 9.52
C ALA A 129 7.30 6.12 8.69
N THR A 130 8.05 5.20 8.10
CA THR A 130 9.17 5.50 7.18
C THR A 130 8.71 6.36 6.01
N ASN A 131 7.58 6.02 5.37
CA ASN A 131 7.06 6.83 4.26
C ASN A 131 6.55 8.20 4.71
N LEU A 132 6.09 8.32 5.96
CA LEU A 132 5.55 9.56 6.52
C LEU A 132 6.59 10.52 7.07
N MET A 133 7.68 10.00 7.66
CA MET A 133 8.71 10.82 8.33
C MET A 133 10.11 10.72 7.73
N GLY A 134 10.35 9.74 6.85
CA GLY A 134 11.66 9.44 6.29
C GLY A 134 12.46 8.43 7.11
N PHE A 135 13.27 7.64 6.39
CA PHE A 135 14.05 6.55 6.97
C PHE A 135 15.15 7.03 7.92
N GLU A 136 15.82 8.14 7.61
CA GLU A 136 16.86 8.70 8.47
C GLU A 136 16.26 9.21 9.81
N ASN A 137 15.17 9.96 9.74
CA ASN A 137 14.52 10.51 10.93
C ASN A 137 14.04 9.40 11.88
N ILE A 138 13.38 8.36 11.35
CA ILE A 138 12.90 7.26 12.21
C ILE A 138 14.06 6.50 12.86
N LEU A 139 15.16 6.26 12.14
CA LEU A 139 16.33 5.59 12.72
C LEU A 139 17.02 6.44 13.80
N CYS A 140 17.17 7.74 13.57
CA CYS A 140 17.72 8.67 14.56
C CYS A 140 16.84 8.74 15.82
N GLU A 141 15.52 8.74 15.68
CA GLU A 141 14.61 8.75 16.83
C GLU A 141 14.49 7.39 17.52
N ILE A 142 14.68 6.26 16.83
CA ILE A 142 14.81 4.96 17.50
C ILE A 142 16.02 4.97 18.44
N GLN A 143 17.13 5.59 18.02
CA GLN A 143 18.34 5.66 18.84
C GLN A 143 18.20 6.63 20.02
N THR A 144 17.49 7.75 19.84
CA THR A 144 17.44 8.85 20.84
C THR A 144 16.17 8.86 21.69
N ALA A 145 15.06 8.29 21.20
CA ALA A 145 13.75 8.29 21.84
C ALA A 145 12.89 7.05 21.44
N PRO A 146 13.36 5.81 21.72
CA PRO A 146 12.69 4.58 21.27
C PRO A 146 11.25 4.42 21.77
N GLU A 147 10.93 4.91 22.98
CA GLU A 147 9.57 4.88 23.52
C GLU A 147 8.62 5.80 22.73
N MET A 148 9.11 6.93 22.22
CA MET A 148 8.34 7.85 21.38
C MET A 148 8.00 7.19 20.04
N VAL A 149 8.99 6.54 19.42
CA VAL A 149 8.78 5.78 18.17
C VAL A 149 7.81 4.64 18.41
N THR A 150 7.94 3.90 19.50
CA THR A 150 6.99 2.84 19.86
C THR A 150 5.55 3.37 19.93
N GLN A 151 5.34 4.52 20.59
CA GLN A 151 4.01 5.15 20.67
C GLN A 151 3.49 5.57 19.29
N ALA A 152 4.35 6.14 18.44
CA ALA A 152 3.99 6.52 17.07
C ALA A 152 3.57 5.30 16.23
N LEU A 153 4.34 4.21 16.28
CA LEU A 153 4.03 2.98 15.56
C LEU A 153 2.69 2.39 16.03
N MET A 154 2.44 2.37 17.33
CA MET A 154 1.17 1.90 17.90
C MET A 154 -0.01 2.83 17.54
N SER A 155 0.22 4.14 17.44
CA SER A 155 -0.78 5.10 16.97
C SER A 155 -1.24 4.77 15.55
N LEU A 156 -0.29 4.54 14.63
CA LEU A 156 -0.57 4.23 13.23
C LEU A 156 -1.33 2.92 13.03
N VAL A 157 -1.13 1.93 13.91
CA VAL A 157 -1.88 0.65 13.88
C VAL A 157 -3.39 0.88 13.97
N ARG A 158 -3.86 1.97 14.62
CA ARG A 158 -5.30 2.27 14.72
C ARG A 158 -5.96 2.44 13.34
N GLY A 159 -5.28 3.10 12.40
CA GLY A 159 -5.75 3.22 11.01
C GLY A 159 -5.69 1.88 10.27
N GLN A 160 -4.60 1.13 10.45
CA GLN A 160 -4.43 -0.19 9.82
C GLN A 160 -5.53 -1.18 10.26
N VAL A 161 -5.89 -1.19 11.55
CA VAL A 161 -6.97 -2.05 12.07
C VAL A 161 -8.34 -1.67 11.49
N ARG A 162 -8.60 -0.38 11.21
CA ARG A 162 -9.82 0.03 10.51
C ARG A 162 -9.81 -0.49 9.08
N PHE A 163 -8.70 -0.32 8.37
CA PHE A 163 -8.57 -0.80 6.99
C PHE A 163 -8.75 -2.33 6.88
N CYS A 164 -8.24 -3.12 7.84
CA CYS A 164 -8.45 -4.57 7.87
C CYS A 164 -9.92 -5.02 8.01
N ARG A 165 -10.86 -4.13 8.35
CA ARG A 165 -12.27 -4.49 8.57
C ARG A 165 -13.14 -4.31 7.32
N GLU A 166 -12.60 -3.73 6.25
CA GLU A 166 -13.28 -3.49 4.97
C GLU A 166 -13.18 -4.66 3.97
#